data_AF-A0A399SMC9-F1
#
_entry.id   AF-A0A399SMC9-F1
#
_cell.length_a   1.000
_cell.length_b   1.000
_cell.length_c   1.000
_cell.angle_alpha   90.00
_cell.angle_beta   90.00
_cell.angle_gamma   90.00
#
_symmetry.space_group_name_H-M   'P 1'
#
loop_
_entity.id
_entity.type
_entity.pdbx_description
1 polymer ?
#
loop_
_entity_poly.entity_id
_entity_poly.type
_entity_poly.pdbx_seq_one_letter_code
_entity_poly.pdbx_strand_id
1 'polypeptide(L)' 'GWVAADGDGEWAIALRGAQVDPSGAIVAHAGAGIVAGSDPVRERAETAMKFRPVVEALG' A
#
# COMPACT_ATOMS: atom_id res chain seq x y z
N GLY A 1 13.37 -0.87 2.04
CA GLY A 1 14.53 -1.36 1.28
C GLY A 1 15.78 -1.19 2.12
N TRP A 2 16.93 -1.49 1.55
CA TRP A 2 18.24 -1.34 2.18
C TRP A 2 19.32 -1.08 1.14
N VAL A 3 20.47 -0.58 1.59
CA VAL A 3 21.70 -0.45 0.81
C VAL A 3 22.88 -0.80 1.72
N ALA A 4 23.81 -1.63 1.25
CA ALA A 4 25.03 -1.99 1.96
C ALA A 4 26.21 -1.15 1.49
N ALA A 5 27.30 -1.22 2.27
CA ALA A 5 28.49 -0.42 2.05
C ALA A 5 29.25 -0.78 0.75
N ASP A 6 29.06 -1.99 0.23
CA ASP A 6 29.62 -2.47 -1.04
C ASP A 6 28.79 -2.05 -2.28
N GLY A 7 27.66 -1.39 -2.06
CA GLY A 7 26.79 -0.89 -3.12
C GLY A 7 25.62 -1.82 -3.45
N ASP A 8 25.53 -3.00 -2.82
CA ASP A 8 24.35 -3.85 -2.98
C ASP A 8 23.14 -3.23 -2.29
N GLY A 9 21.95 -3.55 -2.77
CA GLY A 9 20.74 -3.06 -2.14
C GLY A 9 19.47 -3.53 -2.84
N GLU A 10 18.37 -3.35 -2.13
CA GLU A 10 17.04 -3.65 -2.63
C GLU A 10 16.06 -2.56 -2.25
N TRP A 11 15.26 -2.16 -3.23
CA TRP A 11 14.17 -1.20 -3.05
C TRP A 11 12.87 -1.81 -3.53
N ALA A 12 11.83 -1.58 -2.76
CA ALA A 12 10.46 -1.93 -3.11
C ALA A 12 9.60 -0.68 -3.07
N ILE A 13 8.57 -0.64 -3.91
CA ILE A 13 7.54 0.38 -3.80
C ILE A 13 6.74 0.08 -2.53
N ALA A 14 6.58 1.08 -1.66
CA ALA A 14 5.84 0.96 -0.41
C ALA A 14 4.32 0.91 -0.66
N LEU A 15 3.85 -0.19 -1.24
CA LEU A 15 2.44 -0.50 -1.45
C LEU A 15 1.99 -1.58 -0.48
N ARG A 16 0.67 -1.66 -0.24
CA ARG A 16 0.06 -2.70 0.62
C ARG A 16 0.62 -2.73 2.05
N GLY A 17 0.99 -1.55 2.55
CA GLY A 17 1.46 -1.37 3.92
C GLY A 17 0.55 -0.45 4.72
N ALA A 18 0.84 -0.37 6.01
CA ALA A 18 0.24 0.58 6.93
C ALA A 18 1.31 1.17 7.85
N GLN A 19 1.05 2.38 8.33
CA GLN A 19 1.80 3.01 9.41
C GLN A 19 1.07 2.73 10.72
N VAL A 20 1.80 2.26 11.73
CA VAL A 20 1.29 2.03 13.08
C VAL A 20 2.00 3.00 14.01
N ASP A 21 1.23 3.83 14.71
CA ASP A 21 1.79 4.77 15.67
C ASP A 21 1.93 4.14 17.07
N PRO A 22 2.65 4.78 18.02
CA PRO A 22 2.82 4.24 19.37
C PRO A 22 1.53 4.09 20.19
N SER A 23 0.45 4.78 19.80
CA SER A 23 -0.87 4.65 20.43
C SER A 23 -1.65 3.43 19.93
N GLY A 24 -1.15 2.78 18.88
CA GLY A 24 -1.81 1.67 18.20
C GLY A 24 -2.75 2.12 17.07
N ALA A 25 -2.78 3.40 16.71
CA ALA A 25 -3.55 3.85 15.56
C ALA A 25 -2.88 3.37 14.27
N ILE A 26 -3.70 2.87 13.33
CA ILE A 26 -3.25 2.26 12.08
C ILE A 26 -3.78 3.09 10.91
N VAL A 27 -2.87 3.53 10.03
CA VAL A 27 -3.22 4.22 8.78
C VAL A 27 -2.69 3.41 7.59
N ALA A 28 -3.62 2.90 6.78
CA ALA A 28 -3.30 2.17 5.55
C ALA A 28 -3.49 3.07 4.32
N HIS A 29 -2.73 2.81 3.26
CA HIS A 29 -2.87 3.52 1.98
C HIS A 29 -3.04 2.55 0.81
N ALA A 30 -3.95 2.88 -0.11
CA ALA A 30 -4.14 2.20 -1.38
C ALA A 30 -4.52 3.22 -2.46
N GLY A 31 -4.13 2.93 -3.70
CA GLY A 31 -4.44 3.77 -4.86
C GLY A 31 -4.77 2.95 -6.09
N ALA A 32 -5.42 3.59 -7.05
CA ALA A 32 -5.75 3.04 -8.37
C ALA A 32 -5.13 3.95 -9.44
N GLY A 33 -4.70 3.36 -10.56
CA GLY A 33 -4.16 4.11 -11.69
C GLY A 33 -5.30 4.64 -12.54
N ILE A 34 -5.40 5.97 -12.69
CA ILE A 34 -6.51 6.60 -13.42
C ILE A 34 -6.10 6.90 -14.86
N VAL A 35 -6.93 6.49 -15.80
CA VAL A 35 -6.78 6.77 -17.23
C VAL A 35 -8.10 7.25 -17.83
N ALA A 36 -8.10 7.70 -19.09
CA ALA A 36 -9.29 8.28 -19.73
C ALA A 36 -10.52 7.34 -19.77
N GLY A 37 -10.30 6.01 -19.74
CA GLY A 37 -11.37 5.00 -19.72
C GLY A 37 -11.71 4.46 -18.32
N SER A 38 -11.17 5.05 -17.25
CA SER A 38 -11.42 4.59 -15.88
C SER A 38 -12.88 4.79 -15.46
N ASP A 39 -13.41 3.82 -14.72
CA ASP A 39 -14.74 3.88 -14.13
C ASP A 39 -14.64 4.12 -12.62
N PRO A 40 -15.16 5.23 -12.08
CA PRO A 40 -14.98 5.58 -10.66
C PRO A 40 -15.42 4.50 -9.67
N VAL A 41 -16.45 3.72 -10.01
CA VAL A 41 -16.96 2.65 -9.14
C VAL A 41 -15.98 1.47 -9.13
N ARG A 42 -15.44 1.09 -10.28
CA ARG A 42 -14.41 0.05 -10.40
C ARG A 42 -13.11 0.45 -9.72
N GLU A 43 -12.64 1.68 -9.89
CA GLU A 43 -11.39 2.13 -9.26
C GLU A 43 -11.51 2.15 -7.73
N ARG A 44 -12.67 2.54 -7.20
CA ARG A 44 -12.96 2.45 -5.75
C ARG A 44 -13.01 0.99 -5.27
N ALA A 45 -13.58 0.08 -6.05
CA ALA A 45 -13.58 -1.34 -5.71
C ALA A 45 -12.15 -1.92 -5.73
N GLU A 46 -11.32 -1.47 -6.68
CA GLU A 46 -9.91 -1.83 -6.75
C GLU A 46 -9.15 -1.41 -5.49
N THR A 47 -9.31 -0.16 -5.02
CA THR A 47 -8.63 0.28 -3.79
C THR A 47 -9.10 -0.49 -2.56
N ALA A 48 -10.40 -0.83 -2.46
CA ALA A 48 -10.91 -1.69 -1.40
C ALA A 48 -10.26 -3.08 -1.40
N MET A 49 -10.10 -3.70 -2.58
CA MET A 49 -9.39 -4.98 -2.70
C MET A 49 -7.90 -4.85 -2.32
N LYS A 50 -7.26 -3.72 -2.64
CA LYS A 50 -5.86 -3.46 -2.31
C LYS A 50 -5.63 -3.25 -0.81
N PHE A 51 -6.64 -2.84 -0.05
CA PHE A 51 -6.56 -2.78 1.42
C PHE A 51 -6.62 -4.15 2.09
N ARG A 52 -7.20 -5.16 1.43
CA ARG A 52 -7.47 -6.47 2.03
C ARG A 52 -6.26 -7.11 2.73
N PRO A 53 -5.04 -7.14 2.16
CA PRO A 53 -3.87 -7.73 2.85
C PRO A 53 -3.55 -7.07 4.20
N VAL A 54 -3.75 -5.76 4.32
CA VAL A 54 -3.51 -5.03 5.58
C VAL A 54 -4.61 -5.35 6.58
N VAL A 55 -5.87 -5.36 6.14
CA VAL A 55 -7.02 -5.68 6.99
C VAL A 55 -6.94 -7.12 7.50
N GLU A 56 -6.61 -8.08 6.65
CA GLU A 56 -6.45 -9.49 7.04
C GLU A 56 -5.28 -9.72 8.01
N ALA A 57 -4.25 -8.88 7.97
CA ALA A 57 -3.08 -9.02 8.84
C ALA A 57 -3.24 -8.32 10.21
N LEU A 58 -4.05 -7.26 10.29
CA LEU A 58 -4.10 -6.35 11.44
C LEU A 58 -5.50 -6.21 12.08
N GLY A 59 -6.57 -6.67 11.43
CA GLY A 59 -7.95 -6.64 11.92
C GLY A 59 -8.42 -7.99 12.46
#